data_AF-A0A944U6K9-F1
#
_entry.id   AF-A0A944U6K9-F1
#
_cell.length_a   1.000
_cell.length_b   1.000
_cell.length_c   1.000
_cell.angle_alpha   90.00
_cell.angle_beta   90.00
_cell.angle_gamma   90.00
#
_symmetry.space_group_name_H-M   'P 1'
#
loop_
_entity.id
_entity.type
_entity.pdbx_description
1 polymer ?
#
loop_
_entity_poly.entity_id
_entity_poly.type
_entity_poly.pdbx_seq_one_letter_code
_entity_poly.pdbx_strand_id
1 'polypeptide(L)'
;MKSKIILSLFFASTFLSWGQGWVSLFDGKSFAGWEGNYHYFRVENNAIVGGMTYADIPRNQFLSTADTYQDFELQLQFRLVGKQTNAGVQIRTRRIPDHHEVIGYQADLGQDYTGCLYDESRRRKILAEPDGE
;
A
#
# COMPACT_ATOMS: atom_id res chain seq x y z
N MET A 1 3.45 52.94 -42.10
CA MET A 1 2.84 51.60 -42.07
C MET A 1 3.54 50.80 -40.96
N LYS A 2 2.86 50.47 -39.86
CA LYS A 2 3.42 49.67 -38.76
C LYS A 2 2.70 48.33 -38.74
N SER A 3 3.42 47.26 -39.05
CA SER A 3 2.91 45.88 -39.04
C SER A 3 2.72 45.41 -37.60
N LYS A 4 1.53 44.87 -37.28
CA LYS A 4 1.24 44.16 -36.04
C LYS A 4 1.37 42.66 -36.34
N ILE A 5 2.29 41.98 -35.65
CA ILE A 5 2.39 40.52 -35.66
C ILE A 5 1.51 40.02 -34.52
N ILE A 6 0.47 39.25 -34.86
CA ILE A 6 -0.37 38.53 -33.89
C ILE A 6 0.17 37.09 -33.84
N LEU A 7 0.73 36.71 -32.71
CA LEU A 7 1.16 35.34 -32.43
C LEU A 7 0.00 34.61 -31.76
N SER A 8 -0.73 33.78 -32.51
CA SER A 8 -1.77 32.92 -31.95
C SER A 8 -1.14 31.64 -31.42
N LEU A 9 -1.04 31.51 -30.10
CA LEU A 9 -0.73 30.25 -29.44
C LEU A 9 -1.98 29.36 -29.43
N PHE A 10 -1.94 28.27 -30.19
CA PHE A 10 -2.88 27.17 -30.03
C PHE A 10 -2.46 26.34 -28.80
N PHE A 11 -3.18 26.49 -27.70
CA PHE A 11 -3.15 25.52 -26.61
C PHE A 11 -3.94 24.29 -27.09
N ALA A 12 -3.23 23.25 -27.52
CA ALA A 12 -3.84 21.94 -27.70
C ALA A 12 -4.15 21.38 -26.30
N SER A 13 -5.40 21.54 -25.86
CA SER A 13 -5.91 20.87 -24.67
C SER A 13 -5.94 19.37 -24.94
N THR A 14 -4.86 18.66 -24.62
CA THR A 14 -4.90 17.21 -24.49
C THR A 14 -5.78 16.91 -23.28
N PHE A 15 -7.05 16.60 -23.53
CA PHE A 15 -7.86 15.91 -22.53
C PHE A 15 -7.19 14.57 -22.27
N LEU A 16 -6.51 14.42 -21.14
CA LEU A 16 -6.20 13.09 -20.63
C LEU A 16 -7.53 12.39 -20.44
N SER A 17 -7.77 11.33 -21.22
CA SER A 17 -8.86 10.42 -20.91
C SER A 17 -8.51 9.77 -19.57
N TRP A 18 -9.23 10.13 -18.51
CA TRP A 18 -9.24 9.35 -17.28
C TRP A 18 -9.93 8.02 -17.57
N GLY A 19 -9.22 7.10 -18.22
CA GLY A 19 -9.59 5.69 -18.28
C GLY A 19 -9.41 5.12 -16.88
N GLN A 20 -10.38 5.37 -16.01
CA GLN A 20 -10.44 4.86 -14.64
C GLN A 20 -10.76 3.37 -14.66
N GLY A 21 -9.72 2.55 -14.81
CA GLY A 21 -9.78 1.11 -14.60
C GLY A 21 -8.92 0.72 -13.41
N TRP A 22 -9.16 -0.48 -12.87
CA TRP A 22 -8.31 -1.06 -11.84
C TRP A 22 -6.88 -1.25 -12.35
N VAL A 23 -5.90 -0.81 -11.56
CA VAL A 23 -4.48 -1.06 -11.79
C VAL A 23 -4.04 -2.17 -10.85
N SER A 24 -3.49 -3.26 -11.39
CA SER A 24 -2.93 -4.31 -10.54
C SER A 24 -1.61 -3.86 -9.94
N LEU A 25 -1.50 -3.89 -8.61
CA LEU A 25 -0.23 -3.64 -7.90
C LEU A 25 0.71 -4.84 -7.94
N PHE A 26 0.21 -6.03 -8.25
CA PHE A 26 0.98 -7.27 -8.28
C PHE A 26 0.75 -8.02 -9.58
N ASP A 27 1.84 -8.48 -10.20
CA ASP A 27 1.82 -9.22 -11.47
C ASP A 27 1.59 -10.73 -11.29
N GLY A 28 1.47 -11.20 -10.05
CA GLY A 28 1.32 -12.61 -9.70
C GLY A 28 2.64 -13.38 -9.64
N LYS A 29 3.79 -12.75 -9.92
CA LYS A 29 5.03 -13.47 -10.26
C LYS A 29 6.29 -12.86 -9.65
N SER A 30 6.32 -11.56 -9.42
CA SER A 30 7.53 -10.84 -9.02
C SER A 30 7.23 -9.67 -8.06
N PHE A 31 8.28 -9.17 -7.43
CA PHE A 31 8.23 -7.95 -6.63
C PHE A 31 8.49 -6.68 -7.45
N ALA A 32 8.26 -6.71 -8.76
CA ALA A 32 8.36 -5.51 -9.59
C ALA A 32 7.42 -4.42 -9.05
N GLY A 33 7.98 -3.25 -8.74
CA GLY A 33 7.24 -2.14 -8.12
C GLY A 33 7.09 -2.26 -6.59
N TRP A 34 7.77 -3.18 -5.93
CA TRP A 34 7.76 -3.35 -4.47
C TRP A 34 9.17 -3.21 -3.87
N GLU A 35 9.22 -2.76 -2.63
CA GLU A 35 10.42 -2.62 -1.80
C GLU A 35 10.18 -3.24 -0.42
N GLY A 36 11.10 -4.09 0.03
CA GLY A 36 11.07 -4.65 1.37
C GLY A 36 12.15 -5.71 1.59
N ASN A 37 12.04 -6.42 2.71
CA ASN A 37 12.99 -7.48 3.04
C ASN A 37 12.51 -8.84 2.51
N TYR A 38 13.07 -9.29 1.39
CA TYR A 38 12.70 -10.56 0.73
C TYR A 38 13.08 -11.82 1.52
N HIS A 39 13.76 -11.69 2.66
CA HIS A 39 13.85 -12.81 3.61
C HIS A 39 12.48 -13.15 4.23
N TYR A 40 11.65 -12.12 4.46
CA TYR A 40 10.32 -12.27 5.08
C TYR A 40 9.17 -12.24 4.08
N PHE A 41 9.42 -11.88 2.82
CA PHE A 41 8.42 -11.82 1.76
C PHE A 41 8.85 -12.67 0.57
N ARG A 42 7.93 -13.49 0.07
CA ARG A 42 8.14 -14.34 -1.11
C ARG A 42 6.89 -14.39 -1.98
N VAL A 43 7.04 -14.79 -3.24
CA VAL A 43 5.91 -15.07 -4.14
C VAL A 43 5.68 -16.57 -4.17
N GLU A 44 4.48 -17.00 -3.79
CA GLU A 44 4.06 -18.41 -3.83
C GLU A 44 2.62 -18.49 -4.34
N ASN A 45 2.35 -19.42 -5.28
CA ASN A 45 1.00 -19.67 -5.80
C ASN A 45 0.28 -18.40 -6.27
N ASN A 46 0.99 -17.52 -6.99
CA ASN A 46 0.50 -16.23 -7.46
C ASN A 46 0.01 -15.28 -6.35
N ALA A 47 0.57 -15.40 -5.15
CA ALA A 47 0.32 -14.49 -4.03
C ALA A 47 1.63 -14.01 -3.40
N ILE A 48 1.61 -12.78 -2.88
CA ILE A 48 2.65 -12.31 -1.95
C ILE A 48 2.40 -13.01 -0.61
N VAL A 49 3.41 -13.70 -0.09
CA VAL A 49 3.37 -14.35 1.21
C VAL A 49 4.37 -13.68 2.13
N GLY A 50 3.87 -13.05 3.19
CA GLY A 50 4.65 -12.44 4.26
C GLY A 50 4.78 -13.36 5.47
N GLY A 51 5.95 -13.33 6.11
CA GLY A 51 6.24 -14.07 7.34
C GLY A 51 6.63 -15.54 7.12
N MET A 52 6.72 -16.28 8.22
CA MET A 52 7.16 -17.67 8.26
C MET A 52 6.38 -18.46 9.31
N THR A 53 6.14 -19.74 9.04
CA THR A 53 5.37 -20.64 9.92
C THR A 53 6.25 -21.49 10.84
N TYR A 54 7.57 -21.41 10.68
CA TYR A 54 8.55 -22.26 11.37
C TYR A 54 9.43 -21.52 12.37
N ALA A 55 9.31 -20.20 12.48
CA ALA A 55 10.07 -19.37 13.41
C ALA A 55 9.33 -18.07 13.71
N ASP A 56 9.68 -17.43 14.83
CA ASP A 56 9.11 -16.14 15.22
C ASP A 56 9.74 -14.99 14.42
N ILE A 57 8.94 -13.98 14.11
CA ILE A 57 9.40 -12.76 13.46
C ILE A 57 9.76 -11.75 14.57
N PRO A 58 11.04 -11.33 14.70
CA PRO A 58 11.48 -10.57 15.86
C PRO A 58 10.95 -9.13 15.92
N ARG A 59 10.46 -8.59 14.80
CA ARG A 59 9.90 -7.24 14.66
C ARG A 59 9.08 -7.12 13.38
N ASN A 60 8.22 -6.11 13.29
CA ASN A 60 7.40 -5.86 12.11
C ASN A 60 8.25 -5.78 10.83
N GLN A 61 7.71 -6.36 9.77
CA GLN A 61 8.31 -6.36 8.43
C GLN A 61 7.31 -5.76 7.45
N PHE A 62 7.79 -4.92 6.55
CA PHE A 62 6.94 -4.20 5.62
C PHE A 62 7.43 -4.36 4.19
N LEU A 63 6.52 -4.76 3.32
CA LEU A 63 6.65 -4.69 1.87
C LEU A 63 5.80 -3.50 1.39
N SER A 64 6.42 -2.56 0.70
CA SER A 64 5.77 -1.32 0.25
C SER A 64 5.82 -1.23 -1.26
N THR A 65 4.82 -0.60 -1.87
CA THR A 65 4.94 -0.17 -3.26
C THR A 65 6.05 0.87 -3.39
N ALA A 66 6.75 0.87 -4.53
CA ALA A 66 7.73 1.90 -4.86
C ALA A 66 7.06 3.25 -5.11
N ASP A 67 5.82 3.23 -5.61
CA ASP A 67 5.00 4.41 -5.84
C ASP A 67 4.19 4.80 -4.60
N THR A 68 3.81 6.08 -4.56
CA THR A 68 2.93 6.65 -3.53
C THR A 68 1.56 6.99 -4.09
N TYR A 69 0.51 6.69 -3.34
CA TYR A 69 -0.87 6.94 -3.75
C TYR A 69 -1.56 7.92 -2.79
N GLN A 70 -2.32 8.86 -3.36
CA GLN A 70 -3.15 9.79 -2.58
C GLN A 70 -4.57 9.25 -2.50
N ASP A 71 -5.45 9.66 -3.41
CA ASP A 71 -6.82 9.18 -3.50
C ASP A 71 -6.88 7.93 -4.38
N PHE A 72 -7.38 6.84 -3.81
CA PHE A 72 -7.45 5.54 -4.46
C PHE A 72 -8.54 4.70 -3.83
N GLU A 73 -8.99 3.71 -4.59
CA GLU A 73 -9.71 2.54 -4.09
C GLU A 73 -8.75 1.34 -4.18
N LEU A 74 -8.64 0.56 -3.10
CA LEU A 74 -7.79 -0.62 -3.04
C LEU A 74 -8.65 -1.84 -2.79
N GLN A 75 -8.60 -2.80 -3.71
CA GLN A 75 -9.21 -4.11 -3.56
C GLN A 75 -8.10 -5.17 -3.49
N LEU A 76 -8.20 -6.06 -2.50
CA LEU A 76 -7.31 -7.21 -2.35
C LEU A 76 -8.02 -8.35 -1.66
N GLN A 77 -7.43 -9.54 -1.79
CA GLN A 77 -7.79 -10.72 -1.00
C GLN A 77 -6.62 -11.07 -0.10
N PHE A 78 -6.90 -11.50 1.13
CA PHE A 78 -5.89 -11.92 2.08
C PHE A 78 -6.25 -13.26 2.72
N ARG A 79 -5.25 -13.95 3.25
CA ARG A 79 -5.42 -15.15 4.06
C ARG A 79 -4.36 -15.17 5.15
N LEU A 80 -4.78 -15.40 6.38
CA LEU A 80 -3.88 -15.56 7.52
C LEU A 80 -3.69 -17.05 7.82
N VAL A 81 -2.45 -17.45 8.10
CA VAL A 81 -2.08 -18.85 8.38
C VAL A 81 -1.22 -18.89 9.63
N GLY A 82 -1.62 -19.69 10.62
CA GLY A 82 -0.97 -19.77 11.93
C GLY A 82 -1.89 -19.32 13.06
N LYS A 83 -1.47 -19.59 14.30
CA LYS A 83 -2.21 -19.16 15.49
C LYS A 83 -1.82 -17.74 15.88
N GLN A 84 -2.78 -16.94 16.33
CA GLN A 84 -2.56 -15.57 16.80
C GLN A 84 -1.84 -14.66 15.79
N THR A 85 -2.10 -14.86 14.51
CA THR A 85 -1.52 -14.05 13.45
C THR A 85 -2.11 -12.64 13.48
N ASN A 86 -1.23 -11.64 13.36
CA ASN A 86 -1.57 -10.24 13.20
C ASN A 86 -0.79 -9.71 11.99
N ALA A 87 -1.49 -9.02 11.11
CA ALA A 87 -0.96 -8.36 9.94
C ALA A 87 -1.75 -7.08 9.68
N GLY A 88 -1.38 -6.35 8.63
CA GLY A 88 -2.15 -5.19 8.22
C GLY A 88 -1.74 -4.68 6.85
N VAL A 89 -2.61 -3.84 6.28
CA VAL A 89 -2.35 -3.13 5.03
C VAL A 89 -2.07 -1.68 5.38
N GLN A 90 -0.86 -1.24 5.09
CA GLN A 90 -0.43 0.13 5.33
C GLN A 90 -1.04 1.08 4.28
N ILE A 91 -1.58 2.20 4.73
CA ILE A 91 -2.33 3.17 3.93
C ILE A 91 -1.71 4.56 4.13
N ARG A 92 -1.20 5.13 3.03
CA ARG A 92 -0.59 6.49 3.01
C ARG A 92 0.51 6.66 4.06
N THR A 93 1.20 5.57 4.35
CA THR A 93 2.25 5.45 5.35
C THR A 93 3.61 5.85 4.76
N ARG A 94 4.53 6.31 5.61
CA ARG A 94 5.91 6.66 5.22
C ARG A 94 6.92 5.76 5.91
N ARG A 95 8.04 5.49 5.24
CA ARG A 95 9.23 4.92 5.88
C ARG A 95 9.77 5.91 6.90
N ILE A 96 10.12 5.43 8.09
CA ILE A 96 10.89 6.22 9.06
C ILE A 96 12.37 6.10 8.67
N PRO A 97 13.09 7.22 8.44
CA PRO A 97 14.51 7.18 8.09
C PRO A 97 15.32 6.37 9.11
N ASP A 98 16.22 5.54 8.62
CA ASP A 98 17.13 4.70 9.43
C ASP A 98 16.43 3.80 10.46
N HIS A 99 15.17 3.42 10.20
CA HIS A 99 14.38 2.57 11.08
C HIS A 99 13.61 1.50 10.30
N HIS A 100 13.28 0.39 10.97
CA HIS A 100 12.55 -0.73 10.35
C HIS A 100 11.04 -0.45 10.25
N GLU A 101 10.50 0.29 11.23
CA GLU A 101 9.10 0.71 11.26
C GLU A 101 8.73 1.72 10.19
N VAL A 102 7.42 1.84 10.02
CA VAL A 102 6.77 2.82 9.18
C VAL A 102 5.83 3.67 10.03
N ILE A 103 5.42 4.84 9.53
CA ILE A 103 4.53 5.76 10.25
C ILE A 103 3.31 6.12 9.40
N GLY A 104 2.10 5.81 9.89
CA GLY A 104 0.85 6.11 9.17
C GLY A 104 -0.30 5.17 9.50
N TYR A 105 -1.31 5.15 8.63
CA TYR A 105 -2.52 4.38 8.87
C TYR A 105 -2.35 2.92 8.47
N GLN A 106 -2.98 2.02 9.20
CA GLN A 106 -3.04 0.60 8.89
C GLN A 106 -4.48 0.12 8.97
N ALA A 107 -4.92 -0.64 7.98
CA ALA A 107 -6.09 -1.50 8.10
C ALA A 107 -5.63 -2.84 8.69
N ASP A 108 -6.04 -3.15 9.91
CA ASP A 108 -5.62 -4.34 10.64
C ASP A 108 -6.27 -5.60 10.09
N LEU A 109 -5.51 -6.70 10.11
CA LEU A 109 -5.91 -8.03 9.67
C LEU A 109 -5.52 -9.06 10.72
N GLY A 110 -6.52 -9.77 11.26
CA GLY A 110 -6.33 -10.86 12.20
C GLY A 110 -6.75 -10.55 13.63
N GLN A 111 -6.91 -11.62 14.40
CA GLN A 111 -7.47 -11.57 15.76
C GLN A 111 -8.78 -10.76 15.80
N ASP A 112 -9.02 -10.04 16.89
CA ASP A 112 -10.19 -9.19 17.09
C ASP A 112 -10.06 -7.81 16.44
N TYR A 113 -9.02 -7.58 15.61
CA TYR A 113 -8.70 -6.28 15.02
C TYR A 113 -8.99 -6.19 13.53
N THR A 114 -9.48 -7.28 12.90
CA THR A 114 -9.73 -7.28 11.45
C THR A 114 -10.68 -6.15 11.06
N GLY A 115 -10.24 -5.25 10.19
CA GLY A 115 -11.04 -4.10 9.74
C GLY A 115 -10.84 -2.82 10.55
N CYS A 116 -10.12 -2.87 11.68
CA CYS A 116 -9.80 -1.67 12.45
C CYS A 116 -8.83 -0.77 11.69
N LEU A 117 -8.99 0.55 11.87
CA LEU A 117 -8.04 1.57 11.43
C LEU A 117 -7.07 1.90 12.56
N TYR A 118 -5.85 1.39 12.49
CA TYR A 118 -4.77 1.69 13.44
C TYR A 118 -3.86 2.82 12.93
N ASP A 119 -3.23 3.56 13.84
CA ASP A 119 -2.28 4.64 13.51
C ASP A 119 -0.85 4.29 13.94
N GLU A 120 -0.21 3.48 13.11
CA GLU A 120 1.11 2.86 13.27
C GLU A 120 2.20 3.89 13.54
N SER A 121 2.94 3.67 14.62
CA SER A 121 4.09 4.48 15.08
C SER A 121 3.89 6.01 15.16
N ARG A 122 2.66 6.51 14.98
CA ARG A 122 2.30 7.92 15.11
C ARG A 122 1.50 8.19 16.38
N ARG A 123 0.26 7.70 16.45
CA ARG A 123 -0.59 7.81 17.65
C ARG A 123 -0.68 6.51 18.43
N ARG A 124 -0.32 5.38 17.81
CA ARG A 124 -0.29 4.04 18.42
C ARG A 124 -1.61 3.65 19.08
N LYS A 125 -2.72 3.90 18.38
CA LYS A 125 -4.07 3.56 18.84
C LYS A 125 -4.99 3.24 17.67
N ILE A 126 -6.03 2.47 17.95
CA ILE A 126 -7.17 2.29 17.05
C ILE A 126 -7.91 3.63 16.95
N LEU A 127 -8.19 4.06 15.73
CA LEU A 127 -8.91 5.28 15.39
C LEU A 127 -10.37 5.02 15.04
N ALA A 128 -10.64 3.87 14.45
CA ALA A 128 -11.97 3.39 14.09
C ALA A 128 -11.98 1.86 14.10
N GLU A 129 -13.12 1.29 14.46
CA GLU A 129 -13.41 -0.14 14.38
C GLU A 129 -14.36 -0.37 13.20
N PRO A 130 -14.38 -1.56 12.59
CA PRO A 130 -15.38 -1.86 11.58
C PRO A 130 -16.77 -1.82 12.21
N ASP A 131 -17.78 -1.48 11.41
CA ASP A 131 -19.16 -1.69 11.84
C ASP A 131 -19.36 -3.19 12.12
N GLY A 132 -19.99 -3.51 13.26
CA GLY A 132 -20.33 -4.89 13.56
C GLY A 132 -21.29 -5.44 12.50
N GLU A 133 -20.99 -6.62 11.96
CA GLU A 133 -21.91 -7.36 11.09
C GLU A 133 -23.16 -7.85 11.86
#